data_AF-A0A510PQM0-F1
#
_entry.id   AF-A0A510PQM0-F1
#
_cell.length_a   1.000
_cell.length_b   1.000
_cell.length_c   1.000
_cell.angle_alpha   90.00
_cell.angle_beta   90.00
_cell.angle_gamma   90.00
#
_symmetry.space_group_name_H-M   'P 1'
#
loop_
_entity.id
_entity.type
_entity.pdbx_description
1 polymer ?
#
loop_
_entity_poly.entity_id
_entity_poly.type
_entity_poly.pdbx_seq_one_letter_code
_entity_poly.pdbx_strand_id
1 'polypeptide(L)'
;MIDYLDRDSITFLDKEVFTDVTEGERYESDLVAQVKFRGKESFFLIHLEAQESSRKWFNRRMFTYFARFHEKFVLPIYPIVIFS
;
A
#
# COMPACT_ATOMS: atom_id res chain seq x y z
N MET A 1 -1.64 25.74 9.91
CA MET A 1 -1.77 24.72 8.85
C MET A 1 -1.06 23.49 9.35
N ILE A 2 -1.75 22.37 9.52
CA ILE A 2 -1.11 21.13 9.95
C ILE A 2 -0.67 20.39 8.70
N ASP A 3 0.63 20.37 8.46
CA ASP A 3 1.26 19.55 7.42
C ASP A 3 1.36 18.12 7.95
N TYR A 4 0.40 17.29 7.57
CA TYR A 4 0.37 15.88 7.94
C TYR A 4 1.31 15.02 7.07
N LEU A 5 1.66 15.49 5.87
CA LEU A 5 2.42 14.75 4.88
C LEU A 5 3.60 15.59 4.40
N ASP A 6 4.80 15.03 4.52
CA ASP A 6 6.00 15.59 3.89
C ASP A 6 6.05 15.14 2.43
N ARG A 7 5.82 16.06 1.48
CA ARG A 7 5.72 15.75 0.04
C ARG A 7 7.06 15.35 -0.57
N ASP A 8 8.16 15.86 -0.04
CA ASP A 8 9.49 15.59 -0.58
C ASP A 8 10.00 14.21 -0.13
N SER A 9 9.32 13.58 0.85
CA SER A 9 9.61 12.24 1.33
C SER A 9 8.98 11.11 0.51
N ILE A 10 8.10 11.41 -0.46
CA ILE A 10 7.32 10.40 -1.17
C ILE A 10 8.25 9.56 -2.06
N THR A 11 8.35 8.28 -1.75
CA THR A 11 9.09 7.29 -2.54
C THR A 11 8.18 6.13 -2.90
N PHE A 12 8.03 5.82 -4.18
CA PHE A 12 7.30 4.63 -4.62
C PHE A 12 8.19 3.41 -4.53
N LEU A 13 7.66 2.33 -3.96
CA LEU A 13 8.43 1.09 -3.84
C LEU A 13 8.58 0.41 -5.19
N ASP A 14 9.78 -0.11 -5.42
CA ASP A 14 10.09 -0.86 -6.62
C ASP A 14 9.19 -2.09 -6.76
N LYS A 15 8.95 -2.41 -8.03
CA LYS A 15 8.11 -3.51 -8.48
C LYS A 15 8.54 -4.86 -7.89
N GLU A 16 9.84 -5.07 -7.72
CA GLU A 16 10.40 -6.30 -7.17
C GLU A 16 10.14 -6.45 -5.68
N VAL A 17 10.32 -5.38 -4.91
CA VAL A 17 10.07 -5.37 -3.45
C VAL A 17 8.60 -5.64 -3.16
N PHE A 18 7.69 -5.04 -3.94
CA PHE A 18 6.27 -5.31 -3.80
C PHE A 18 5.95 -6.79 -4.09
N THR A 19 6.47 -7.32 -5.19
CA THR A 19 6.19 -8.71 -5.63
C THR A 19 6.73 -9.74 -4.63
N ASP A 20 7.91 -9.48 -4.04
CA ASP A 20 8.48 -10.31 -2.97
C ASP A 20 7.56 -10.32 -1.74
N VAL A 21 7.06 -9.15 -1.33
CA VAL A 21 6.14 -9.03 -0.18
C VAL A 21 4.78 -9.67 -0.48
N THR A 22 4.29 -9.58 -1.72
CA THR A 22 2.99 -10.16 -2.09
C THR A 22 3.08 -11.61 -2.57
N GLU A 23 4.25 -12.25 -2.51
CA GLU A 23 4.52 -13.60 -3.04
C GLU A 23 4.02 -13.80 -4.49
N GLY A 24 4.26 -12.80 -5.34
CA GLY A 24 3.87 -12.88 -6.75
C GLY A 24 2.40 -12.56 -7.04
N GLU A 25 1.55 -12.41 -6.02
CA GLU A 25 0.19 -11.91 -6.21
C GLU A 25 0.23 -10.40 -6.48
N ARG A 26 0.21 -10.00 -7.75
CA ARG A 26 0.23 -8.60 -8.15
C ARG A 26 -0.88 -8.26 -9.14
N TYR A 27 -1.49 -7.10 -8.94
CA TYR A 27 -2.33 -6.45 -9.94
C TYR A 27 -1.70 -5.15 -10.40
N GLU A 28 -1.90 -4.79 -11.67
CA GLU A 28 -1.34 -3.55 -12.25
C GLU A 28 -1.83 -2.28 -11.53
N SER A 29 -2.94 -2.39 -10.81
CA SER A 29 -3.60 -1.29 -10.10
C SER A 29 -3.13 -1.09 -8.65
N ASP A 30 -2.14 -1.88 -8.19
CA ASP A 30 -1.55 -1.77 -6.86
C ASP A 30 -0.31 -0.87 -6.84
N LEU A 31 -0.28 0.06 -5.89
CA LEU A 31 0.81 1.00 -5.65
C LEU A 31 1.18 1.02 -4.16
N VAL A 32 2.47 1.09 -3.83
CA VAL A 32 2.93 1.32 -2.46
C VAL A 32 3.86 2.52 -2.43
N ALA A 33 3.53 3.49 -1.58
CA ALA A 33 4.34 4.67 -1.34
C ALA A 33 4.86 4.66 0.10
N GLN A 34 6.17 4.80 0.26
CA GLN A 34 6.78 5.19 1.53
C GLN A 34 6.74 6.70 1.64
N VAL A 35 6.26 7.20 2.78
CA VAL A 35 6.14 8.63 3.05
C VAL A 35 6.38 8.90 4.54
N LYS A 36 6.81 10.11 4.86
CA LYS A 36 6.79 10.62 6.23
C LYS A 36 5.43 11.25 6.52
N PHE A 37 4.59 10.49 7.22
CA PHE A 37 3.26 10.90 7.65
C PHE A 37 3.24 11.18 9.15
N ARG A 38 2.77 12.37 9.55
CA ARG A 38 2.74 12.80 10.96
C ARG A 38 4.11 12.67 11.65
N GLY A 39 5.18 12.93 10.90
CA GLY A 39 6.56 12.85 11.40
C GLY A 39 7.12 11.42 11.52
N LYS A 40 6.41 10.39 11.07
CA LYS A 40 6.85 8.99 11.09
C LYS A 40 6.96 8.43 9.67
N GLU A 41 8.00 7.65 9.42
CA GLU A 41 8.07 6.79 8.23
C GLU A 41 6.87 5.85 8.22
N SER A 42 6.22 5.73 7.07
CA SER A 42 4.97 4.96 6.92
C SER A 42 4.77 4.52 5.48
N PHE A 43 4.04 3.44 5.29
CA PHE A 43 3.60 3.00 3.97
C PHE A 43 2.13 3.33 3.72
N PHE A 44 1.83 3.75 2.51
CA PHE A 44 0.49 3.84 1.97
C PHE A 44 0.36 2.79 0.89
N LEU A 45 -0.50 1.80 1.13
CA LEU A 45 -0.81 0.76 0.16
C LEU A 45 -2.10 1.14 -0.54
N ILE A 46 -2.00 1.51 -1.81
CA ILE A 46 -3.09 2.08 -2.60
C ILE A 46 -3.51 1.06 -3.64
N HIS A 47 -4.76 0.60 -3.54
CA HIS A 47 -5.40 -0.25 -4.53
C HIS A 47 -6.44 0.57 -5.31
N LEU A 48 -6.31 0.59 -6.64
CA LEU A 48 -7.35 1.07 -7.54
C LEU A 48 -8.20 -0.13 -7.99
N GLU A 49 -9.48 -0.14 -7.60
CA GLU A 49 -10.44 -1.17 -8.06
C GLU A 49 -11.30 -0.55 -9.17
N ALA A 50 -11.16 -1.08 -10.40
CA ALA A 50 -12.08 -0.76 -11.49
C ALA A 50 -13.41 -1.48 -11.23
N GLN A 51 -14.56 -0.81 -11.45
CA GLN A 51 -15.90 -1.40 -11.31
C GLN A 51 -16.12 -2.62 -12.23
N GLU A 52 -15.64 -3.80 -11.84
CA GLU A 52 -16.13 -5.09 -12.32
C GLU A 52 -16.09 -6.10 -11.17
N SER A 53 -17.28 -6.34 -10.60
CA SER A 53 -17.58 -7.43 -9.65
C SER A 53 -16.50 -7.69 -8.60
N SER A 54 -16.62 -7.06 -7.42
CA SER A 54 -15.97 -7.43 -6.15
C SER A 54 -15.06 -8.64 -6.31
N ARG A 55 -13.79 -8.40 -6.67
CA ARG A 55 -12.84 -9.49 -6.88
C ARG A 55 -12.93 -10.38 -5.65
N LYS A 56 -13.34 -11.65 -5.85
CA LYS A 56 -13.44 -12.61 -4.75
C LYS A 56 -12.14 -12.50 -3.94
N TRP A 57 -12.28 -12.43 -2.61
CA TRP A 57 -11.15 -12.34 -1.67
C TRP A 57 -10.46 -10.97 -1.54
N PHE A 58 -10.98 -9.88 -2.09
CA PHE A 58 -10.43 -8.53 -1.94
C PHE A 58 -10.00 -8.19 -0.49
N ASN A 59 -10.92 -8.32 0.47
CA ASN A 59 -10.65 -8.03 1.89
C ASN A 59 -9.50 -8.88 2.44
N ARG A 60 -9.44 -10.16 2.04
CA ARG A 60 -8.37 -11.07 2.44
C ARG A 60 -7.03 -10.65 1.84
N ARG A 61 -7.00 -10.24 0.57
CA ARG A 61 -5.78 -9.74 -0.09
C ARG A 61 -5.24 -8.49 0.59
N MET A 62 -6.10 -7.49 0.83
CA MET A 62 -5.70 -6.25 1.50
C MET A 62 -5.14 -6.51 2.90
N PHE A 63 -5.75 -7.44 3.65
CA PHE A 63 -5.23 -7.88 4.94
C PHE A 63 -3.87 -8.57 4.81
N THR A 64 -3.70 -9.49 3.87
CA THR A 64 -2.43 -10.18 3.63
C THR A 64 -1.32 -9.18 3.32
N TYR A 65 -1.57 -8.22 2.43
CA TYR A 65 -0.58 -7.21 2.08
C TYR A 65 -0.20 -6.36 3.30
N PHE A 66 -1.20 -5.87 4.05
CA PHE A 66 -0.94 -5.16 5.30
C PHE A 66 -0.06 -5.98 6.25
N ALA A 67 -0.42 -7.25 6.49
CA ALA A 67 0.28 -8.11 7.45
C ALA A 67 1.74 -8.33 7.04
N ARG A 68 2.01 -8.62 5.77
CA ARG A 68 3.36 -8.89 5.28
C ARG A 68 4.23 -7.64 5.22
N PHE A 69 3.67 -6.51 4.81
CA PHE A 69 4.39 -5.23 4.92
C PHE A 69 4.73 -4.91 6.37
N HIS A 70 3.78 -5.15 7.29
CA HIS A 70 3.98 -4.86 8.71
C HIS A 70 5.05 -5.76 9.31
N GLU A 71 5.03 -7.04 8.97
CA GLU A 71 6.05 -8.02 9.35
C GLU A 71 7.44 -7.65 8.83
N LYS A 72 7.55 -7.30 7.53
CA LYS A 72 8.85 -7.04 6.90
C LYS A 72 9.50 -5.74 7.34
N PHE A 73 8.71 -4.66 7.47
CA PHE A 73 9.26 -3.32 7.65
C PHE A 73 9.03 -2.72 9.04
N VAL A 74 8.08 -3.24 9.82
CA VAL A 74 7.77 -2.74 11.18
C VAL A 74 7.44 -1.24 11.17
N LEU A 75 6.79 -0.78 10.10
CA LEU A 75 6.32 0.60 9.96
C LEU A 75 4.78 0.64 9.94
N PRO A 76 4.16 1.77 10.34
CA PRO A 76 2.74 1.99 10.12
C PRO A 76 2.38 1.83 8.64
N ILE A 77 1.31 1.08 8.37
CA ILE A 77 0.80 0.86 7.01
C ILE A 77 -0.65 1.29 6.96
N TYR A 78 -0.96 2.07 5.94
CA TYR A 78 -2.29 2.63 5.67
C TYR A 78 -2.81 2.04 4.35
N PRO A 79 -3.66 1.00 4.40
CA PRO A 79 -4.33 0.49 3.23
C PRO A 79 -5.42 1.48 2.78
N ILE A 80 -5.37 1.92 1.53
CA ILE A 80 -6.34 2.81 0.90
C ILE A 80 -6.86 2.14 -0.36
N VAL A 81 -8.17 2.22 -0.55
CA VAL A 81 -8.86 1.63 -1.69
C VAL A 81 -9.63 2.74 -2.37
N ILE A 82 -9.41 2.90 -3.67
CA ILE A 82 -10.11 3.89 -4.48
C ILE A 82 -10.92 3.12 -5.53
N PHE A 83 -12.23 3.32 -5.50
CA PHE A 83 -13.16 2.74 -6.47
C PHE A 83 -13.39 3.75 -7.58
N SER A 84 -13.25 3.31 -8.84
CA SER A 84 -13.61 4.11 -10.03
C SER A 84 -14.96 3.67 -10.58
#